data_AF-Q9V2K5-F1
#
_entry.id   AF-Q9V2K5-F1
#
_cell.length_a   1.000
_cell.length_b   1.000
_cell.length_c   1.000
_cell.angle_alpha   90.00
_cell.angle_beta   90.00
_cell.angle_gamma   90.00
#
_symmetry.space_group_name_H-M   'P 1'
#
loop_
_entity.id
_entity.type
_entity.pdbx_description
1 polymer ?
#
loop_
_entity_poly.entity_id
_entity_poly.type
_entity_poly.pdbx_seq_one_letter_code
_entity_poly.pdbx_strand_id
1 'polypeptide(L)' 'MGGYWTPAQMLTALVEEVGELADVILSFEGVKGEKDYNKLKEEVGDVLFALICIANYFQINIEDALRETIAKYSRRDL' A
#
# COMPACT_ATOMS: atom_id res chain seq x y z
N MET A 1 -15.05 -9.35 -20.77
CA MET A 1 -14.15 -8.30 -20.25
C MET A 1 -13.18 -8.95 -19.25
N GLY A 2 -12.21 -9.72 -19.75
CA GLY A 2 -11.28 -10.52 -18.93
C GLY A 2 -9.83 -10.25 -19.30
N GLY A 3 -9.47 -8.98 -19.47
CA GLY A 3 -8.10 -8.57 -19.71
C GLY A 3 -7.42 -8.31 -18.37
N TYR A 4 -6.25 -8.92 -18.16
CA TYR A 4 -5.37 -8.61 -17.04
C TYR A 4 -5.13 -7.09 -16.96
N TRP A 5 -5.08 -6.57 -15.74
CA TRP A 5 -4.71 -5.17 -15.50
C TRP A 5 -3.32 -4.90 -16.08
N THR A 6 -3.17 -3.77 -16.76
CA THR A 6 -1.85 -3.30 -17.20
C THR A 6 -1.06 -2.74 -16.01
N PRO A 7 0.28 -2.69 -16.06
CA PRO A 7 1.09 -2.08 -15.01
C PRO A 7 0.71 -0.64 -14.71
N ALA A 8 0.33 0.13 -15.73
CA ALA A 8 -0.14 1.50 -15.55
C ALA A 8 -1.45 1.56 -14.74
N GLN A 9 -2.41 0.67 -15.02
CA GLN A 9 -3.65 0.59 -14.25
C GLN A 9 -3.41 0.15 -12.80
N MET A 10 -2.51 -0.81 -12.59
CA MET A 10 -2.12 -1.24 -11.23
C MET A 10 -1.46 -0.11 -10.46
N LEU A 11 -0.58 0.67 -11.10
CA LEU A 11 0.04 1.85 -10.49
C LEU A 11 -1.00 2.92 -10.17
N THR A 12 -1.96 3.18 -11.06
CA THR A 12 -3.04 4.14 -10.81
C THR A 12 -3.84 3.74 -9.59
N ALA A 13 -4.24 2.47 -9.47
CA ALA A 13 -4.95 2.00 -8.28
C ALA A 13 -4.09 2.13 -7.02
N LEU A 14 -2.80 1.74 -7.05
CA LEU A 14 -1.93 1.95 -5.88
C LEU A 14 -1.90 3.43 -5.44
N VAL A 15 -1.84 4.37 -6.39
CA VAL A 15 -1.85 5.82 -6.07
C VAL A 15 -3.20 6.27 -5.51
N GLU A 16 -4.31 5.72 -6.02
CA GLU A 16 -5.66 5.95 -5.51
C GLU A 16 -5.79 5.49 -4.06
N GLU A 17 -5.44 4.22 -3.76
CA GLU A 17 -5.49 3.69 -2.39
C GLU A 17 -4.58 4.46 -1.42
N VAL A 18 -3.41 4.92 -1.89
CA VAL A 18 -2.54 5.79 -1.07
C VAL A 18 -3.19 7.14 -0.78
N GLY A 19 -3.97 7.68 -1.72
CA GLY A 19 -4.76 8.89 -1.54
C GLY A 19 -5.87 8.72 -0.51
N GLU A 20 -6.59 7.60 -0.56
CA GLU A 20 -7.63 7.26 0.41
C GLU A 20 -7.03 7.03 1.80
N LEU A 21 -5.92 6.28 1.90
CA LEU A 21 -5.18 6.13 3.15
C LEU A 21 -4.74 7.48 3.72
N ALA A 22 -4.26 8.40 2.87
CA ALA A 22 -3.89 9.74 3.30
C ALA A 22 -5.09 10.55 3.80
N ASP A 23 -6.27 10.42 3.18
CA ASP A 23 -7.51 11.05 3.63
C ASP A 23 -7.85 10.64 5.07
N VAL A 24 -7.77 9.34 5.36
CA VAL A 24 -8.03 8.80 6.70
C VAL A 24 -6.97 9.22 7.70
N ILE A 25 -5.67 9.15 7.36
CA ILE A 25 -4.59 9.60 8.26
C ILE A 25 -4.78 11.07 8.66
N LEU A 26 -5.19 11.93 7.73
CA LEU A 26 -5.47 13.34 8.03
C LEU A 26 -6.62 13.53 9.02
N SER A 27 -7.57 12.58 9.11
CA SER A 27 -8.59 12.61 10.17
C SER A 27 -8.04 12.26 11.53
N PHE A 28 -7.08 11.33 11.60
CA PHE A 28 -6.36 11.03 12.83
C PHE A 28 -5.51 12.20 13.35
N GLU A 29 -4.98 13.02 12.44
CA GLU A 29 -4.24 14.25 12.75
C GLU A 29 -5.15 15.46 13.06
N GLY A 30 -6.48 15.30 12.98
CA GLY A 30 -7.44 16.36 13.29
C GLY A 30 -7.51 17.47 12.24
N VAL A 31 -7.05 17.20 11.01
CA VAL A 31 -7.09 18.15 9.89
C VAL A 31 -8.47 18.19 9.23
N LYS A 32 -9.14 17.04 9.11
CA LYS A 32 -10.47 16.91 8.49
C LYS A 32 -11.22 15.66 8.97
N GLY A 33 -12.55 15.67 8.93
CA GLY A 33 -13.36 14.47 9.17
C GLY A 33 -13.26 13.90 10.59
N GLU A 34 -13.82 12.70 10.78
CA GLU A 34 -13.80 11.96 12.04
C GLU A 34 -12.80 10.80 11.99
N LYS A 35 -12.27 10.41 13.16
CA LYS A 35 -11.32 9.31 13.27
C LYS A 35 -12.05 7.98 13.16
N ASP A 36 -11.68 7.16 12.18
CA ASP A 36 -12.23 5.81 12.01
C ASP A 36 -11.11 4.78 11.85
N TYR A 37 -10.91 3.96 12.88
CA TYR A 37 -9.90 2.90 12.88
C TYR A 37 -10.24 1.75 11.94
N ASN A 38 -11.52 1.49 11.69
CA ASN A 38 -11.92 0.45 10.74
C ASN A 38 -11.59 0.87 9.33
N LYS A 39 -11.91 2.11 8.96
CA LYS A 39 -11.54 2.67 7.65
C LYS A 39 -10.02 2.75 7.49
N LEU A 40 -9.28 3.16 8.53
CA LEU A 40 -7.81 3.13 8.49
C LEU A 40 -7.26 1.73 8.19
N LYS A 41 -7.82 0.70 8.84
CA LYS A 41 -7.41 -0.69 8.62
C LYS A 41 -7.75 -1.16 7.20
N GLU A 42 -8.91 -0.76 6.68
CA GLU A 42 -9.35 -1.03 5.30
C GLU A 42 -8.34 -0.46 4.30
N GLU A 43 -8.06 0.85 4.38
CA GLU A 43 -7.14 1.52 3.45
C GLU A 43 -5.71 0.99 3.50
N VAL A 44 -5.22 0.63 4.70
CA VAL A 44 -3.90 -0.03 4.82
C VAL A 44 -3.91 -1.37 4.09
N GLY A 45 -5.01 -2.11 4.14
CA GLY A 45 -5.20 -3.36 3.43
C GLY A 45 -5.23 -3.17 1.91
N ASP A 46 -5.95 -2.16 1.43
CA ASP A 46 -6.11 -1.89 0.01
C ASP A 46 -4.78 -1.44 -0.64
N VAL A 47 -4.03 -0.56 0.03
CA VAL A 47 -2.66 -0.20 -0.39
C VAL A 47 -1.75 -1.43 -0.49
N LEU A 48 -1.79 -2.30 0.53
CA LEU A 48 -0.98 -3.52 0.54
C LEU A 48 -1.39 -4.47 -0.59
N PHE A 49 -2.70 -4.63 -0.83
CA PHE A 49 -3.23 -5.47 -1.90
C PHE A 49 -2.81 -4.97 -3.28
N ALA A 50 -2.95 -3.67 -3.54
CA ALA A 50 -2.51 -3.04 -4.80
C ALA A 50 -1.00 -3.24 -5.04
N LEU A 51 -0.18 -3.12 -3.99
CA LEU A 51 1.26 -3.40 -4.08
C LEU A 51 1.55 -4.87 -4.37
N ILE A 52 0.82 -5.81 -3.75
CA ILE A 52 0.93 -7.25 -4.03
C ILE A 52 0.57 -7.55 -5.49
N CYS A 53 -0.47 -6.92 -6.05
CA CYS A 53 -0.82 -7.06 -7.46
C CYS A 53 0.33 -6.66 -8.39
N ILE A 54 1.00 -5.55 -8.09
CA ILE A 54 2.18 -5.09 -8.85
C ILE A 54 3.33 -6.10 -8.71
N ALA A 55 3.65 -6.52 -7.49
CA ALA A 55 4.73 -7.49 -7.24
C ALA A 55 4.49 -8.80 -8.02
N ASN A 56 3.27 -9.33 -7.97
CA ASN A 56 2.88 -10.54 -8.69
C ASN A 56 3.00 -10.38 -10.20
N TYR A 57 2.60 -9.24 -10.76
CA TYR A 57 2.74 -8.96 -12.20
C TYR A 57 4.20 -9.02 -12.65
N PHE A 58 5.12 -8.44 -11.88
CA PHE A 58 6.56 -8.42 -12.16
C PHE A 58 7.29 -9.68 -11.65
N GLN A 59 6.57 -10.69 -11.16
CA GLN A 59 7.14 -11.95 -10.62
C GLN A 59 8.12 -11.72 -9.47
N ILE A 60 7.86 -10.71 -8.64
CA ILE A 60 8.64 -10.40 -7.45
C ILE A 60 8.03 -11.14 -6.26
N ASN A 61 8.85 -11.92 -5.54
CA ASN A 61 8.45 -12.45 -4.24
C ASN A 61 8.43 -11.32 -3.21
N ILE A 62 7.23 -10.91 -2.81
CA ILE A 62 7.04 -9.78 -1.90
C ILE A 62 7.55 -10.06 -0.48
N GLU A 63 7.53 -11.32 -0.02
CA GLU A 63 8.07 -11.68 1.29
C GLU A 63 9.59 -11.52 1.32
N ASP A 64 10.27 -11.96 0.26
CA ASP A 64 11.73 -11.81 0.13
C ASP A 64 12.12 -10.32 0.05
N ALA A 65 11.42 -9.55 -0.79
CA ALA A 65 11.65 -8.10 -0.91
C ALA A 65 11.44 -7.35 0.42
N LEU A 66 10.42 -7.73 1.20
CA LEU A 66 10.17 -7.18 2.53
C LEU A 66 11.30 -7.56 3.50
N ARG A 67 11.70 -8.85 3.54
CA ARG A 67 12.78 -9.34 4.41
C ARG A 67 14.10 -8.63 4.14
N GLU A 68 14.46 -8.44 2.87
CA GLU A 68 15.66 -7.70 2.46
C GLU A 68 15.62 -6.25 2.92
N THR A 69 14.47 -5.60 2.76
CA THR A 69 14.26 -4.20 3.20
C THR A 69 14.41 -4.08 4.72
N ILE A 70 13.77 -4.96 5.49
CA ILE A 70 13.89 -4.99 6.96
C ILE A 70 15.36 -5.20 7.37
N ALA A 71 16.05 -6.19 6.79
CA ALA A 71 17.45 -6.45 7.09
C ALA A 71 18.38 -5.26 6.76
N LYS A 72 18.06 -4.49 5.72
CA LYS A 72 18.78 -3.26 5.36
C LYS A 72 18.60 -2.17 6.43
N TYR A 73 17.40 -1.98 6.97
CA TYR A 73 17.15 -0.98 8.02
C TYR A 73 17.69 -1.42 9.39
N SER A 74 17.54 -2.69 9.77
CA SER A 74 18.09 -3.21 11.02
C SER A 74 19.62 -3.09 11.13
N ARG A 75 20.34 -3.03 9.99
CA ARG A 75 21.80 -2.80 9.96
C ARG A 75 22.20 -1.32 9.97
N ARG A 76 21.27 -0.39 9.75
CA ARG A 76 21.52 1.06 9.78
C ARG A 76 21.24 1.67 11.15
N ASP A 77 20.32 1.06 11.89
CA ASP A 77 19.90 1.50 13.22
C ASP A 77 20.68 0.80 14.37
N LEU A 78 21.62 -0.10 14.02
CA LEU A 78 22.68 -0.65 14.89
C LEU A 78 24.02 -0.01 14.54
#